data_AF-A0A8H6N8G1-F1
#
_entry.id   AF-A0A8H6N8G1-F1
#
_cell.length_a   1.000
_cell.length_b   1.000
_cell.length_c   1.000
_cell.angle_alpha   90.00
_cell.angle_beta   90.00
_cell.angle_gamma   90.00
#
_symmetry.space_group_name_H-M   'P 1'
#
loop_
_entity.id
_entity.type
_entity.pdbx_description
1 polymer ?
#
loop_
_entity_poly.entity_id
_entity_poly.type
_entity_poly.pdbx_seq_one_letter_code
_entity_poly.pdbx_strand_id
1 'polypeptide(L)'
;MLTLQSANDIVILVIGVIGSGKSSFIQLLVEDDVNVGHGLGTGTTHVEFYDYRDERHQRNIYLIDTPGLNDATRSDATILKEIAFTLTSLSLRMLKAMCGESAYPHVVLVANMGGSTERDEASLSQLVSRQDWWGDMKAGGSQVTSHSNNAQSAGRILRLLIDARDEAVVLAIQRELVDENRSLEDTGTGRELGREIDQASEKLRARIRDMISAEQQAAESGLKSALARQRGEMQQDLERANESHKAIRMSLEKLTNEQALDMMKQLEREQKESEESLARLEKDLARAEARHSQLGKELSEELRQLSEQVDASKTDASISEMERRDMEARLKAVQRRRDKKAKGKRVMGELKRKIEIIQKRRRRRKQMG
;
A
#
# COMPACT_ATOMS: atom_id res chain seq x y z
N MET A 1 6.37 9.88 -0.57
CA MET A 1 6.44 9.79 0.92
C MET A 1 5.07 9.32 1.38
N LEU A 2 4.91 8.02 1.62
CA LEU A 2 3.60 7.37 1.62
C LEU A 2 2.98 7.49 3.00
N THR A 3 1.87 8.18 3.12
CA THR A 3 1.13 8.32 4.38
C THR A 3 -0.13 7.46 4.25
N LEU A 4 -0.26 6.36 4.99
CA LEU A 4 -1.53 5.60 5.03
C LEU A 4 -2.54 6.41 5.86
N GLN A 5 -3.15 7.42 5.23
CA GLN A 5 -3.97 8.45 5.85
C GLN A 5 -5.38 7.95 6.25
N SER A 6 -5.89 6.86 5.65
CA SER A 6 -7.28 6.40 5.85
C SER A 6 -7.44 4.88 5.94
N ALA A 7 -8.54 4.42 6.57
CA ALA A 7 -8.93 3.00 6.58
C ALA A 7 -9.44 2.50 5.21
N ASN A 8 -9.53 3.38 4.22
CA ASN A 8 -9.92 3.08 2.84
C ASN A 8 -8.72 3.11 1.88
N ASP A 9 -7.50 3.31 2.40
CA ASP A 9 -6.30 3.30 1.56
C ASP A 9 -5.96 1.86 1.20
N ILE A 10 -5.63 1.62 -0.07
CA ILE A 10 -5.34 0.27 -0.57
C ILE A 10 -3.86 0.17 -0.87
N VAL A 11 -3.24 -0.92 -0.42
CA VAL A 11 -1.89 -1.29 -0.80
C VAL A 11 -1.97 -2.45 -1.78
N ILE A 12 -1.35 -2.29 -2.95
CA ILE A 12 -1.29 -3.31 -3.99
C ILE A 12 0.17 -3.69 -4.22
N LEU A 13 0.46 -4.97 -4.00
CA LEU A 13 1.77 -5.54 -4.20
C LEU A 13 1.88 -6.13 -5.61
N VAL A 14 2.85 -5.66 -6.41
CA VAL A 14 3.09 -6.16 -7.77
C VAL A 14 4.26 -7.15 -7.72
N ILE A 15 3.98 -8.44 -7.97
CA ILE A 15 4.96 -9.54 -7.88
C ILE A 15 5.08 -10.27 -9.22
N GLY A 16 6.30 -10.72 -9.53
CA GLY A 16 6.60 -11.50 -10.73
C GLY A 16 8.09 -11.60 -11.01
N VAL A 17 8.46 -12.53 -11.89
CA VAL A 17 9.85 -12.75 -12.35
C VAL A 17 10.46 -11.48 -12.98
N ILE A 18 11.78 -11.38 -13.09
CA ILE A 18 12.42 -10.26 -13.83
C ILE A 18 11.96 -10.31 -15.29
N GLY A 19 11.82 -9.14 -15.92
CA GLY A 19 11.39 -9.04 -17.32
C GLY A 19 9.90 -9.23 -17.56
N SER A 20 9.09 -9.59 -16.55
CA SER A 20 7.63 -9.68 -16.68
C SER A 20 6.93 -8.32 -16.90
N GLY A 21 7.64 -7.21 -16.70
CA GLY A 21 7.14 -5.86 -16.96
C GLY A 21 6.47 -5.17 -15.75
N LYS A 22 6.79 -5.56 -14.51
CA LYS A 22 6.24 -4.94 -13.27
C LYS A 22 6.40 -3.43 -13.21
N SER A 23 7.64 -2.93 -13.32
CA SER A 23 7.94 -1.50 -13.29
C SER A 23 7.32 -0.77 -14.50
N SER A 24 7.34 -1.39 -15.68
CA SER A 24 6.65 -0.86 -16.86
C SER A 24 5.13 -0.78 -16.67
N PHE A 25 4.52 -1.76 -16.00
CA PHE A 25 3.11 -1.74 -15.64
C PHE A 25 2.77 -0.60 -14.67
N ILE A 26 3.61 -0.38 -13.65
CA ILE A 26 3.42 0.72 -12.69
C ILE A 26 3.58 2.07 -13.38
N GLN A 27 4.58 2.24 -14.25
CA GLN A 27 4.79 3.47 -15.03
C GLN A 27 3.57 3.87 -15.86
N LEU A 28 2.79 2.89 -16.34
CA LEU A 28 1.57 3.15 -17.10
C LEU A 28 0.41 3.70 -16.24
N LEU A 29 0.53 3.65 -14.91
CA LEU A 29 -0.48 4.06 -13.95
C LEU A 29 -0.14 5.37 -13.24
N VAL A 30 1.14 5.71 -13.13
CA VAL A 30 1.62 6.82 -12.31
C VAL A 30 2.26 7.91 -13.16
N GLU A 31 2.13 9.17 -12.73
CA GLU A 31 2.68 10.33 -13.44
C GLU A 31 4.17 10.54 -13.14
N ASP A 32 4.66 10.03 -12.02
CA ASP A 32 6.07 10.12 -11.63
C ASP A 32 6.96 9.23 -12.52
N ASP A 33 8.22 9.64 -12.69
CA ASP A 33 9.23 8.82 -13.38
C ASP A 33 9.56 7.58 -12.54
N VAL A 34 9.16 6.40 -13.03
CA VAL A 34 9.54 5.09 -12.52
C VAL A 34 10.88 4.72 -13.14
N ASN A 35 11.83 4.22 -12.35
CA ASN A 35 13.13 3.81 -12.86
C ASN A 35 13.02 2.48 -13.64
N VAL A 36 12.54 2.55 -14.88
CA VAL A 36 12.38 1.38 -15.75
C VAL A 36 13.69 1.13 -16.50
N GLY A 37 14.50 0.20 -16.02
CA GLY A 37 15.71 -0.21 -16.74
C GLY A 37 15.39 -0.87 -18.09
N HIS A 38 15.81 -0.24 -19.18
CA HIS A 38 15.67 -0.78 -20.55
C HIS A 38 16.83 -1.73 -20.94
N GLY A 39 17.14 -2.71 -20.08
CA GLY A 39 18.18 -3.72 -20.31
C GLY A 39 18.11 -4.90 -19.33
N LEU A 40 18.61 -6.07 -19.76
CA LEU A 40 18.75 -7.33 -18.98
C LEU A 40 19.77 -7.20 -17.82
N GLY A 41 19.67 -6.15 -17.00
CA GLY A 41 20.64 -5.89 -15.93
C GLY A 41 20.42 -4.62 -15.11
N THR A 42 19.36 -3.83 -15.37
CA THR A 42 19.02 -2.63 -14.59
C THR A 42 17.62 -2.72 -13.98
N GLY A 43 17.32 -3.83 -13.30
CA GLY A 43 16.04 -3.99 -12.58
C GLY A 43 16.03 -3.26 -11.24
N THR A 44 14.83 -2.93 -10.76
CA THR A 44 14.54 -2.41 -9.40
C THR A 44 15.32 -3.19 -8.34
N THR A 45 16.29 -2.56 -7.66
CA THR A 45 17.16 -3.21 -6.65
C THR A 45 16.57 -3.14 -5.24
N HIS A 46 15.56 -2.30 -5.03
CA HIS A 46 14.90 -2.03 -3.75
C HIS A 46 13.40 -1.94 -3.93
N VAL A 47 12.62 -2.35 -2.94
CA VAL A 47 11.16 -2.17 -2.97
C VAL A 47 10.84 -0.68 -3.05
N GLU A 48 10.11 -0.28 -4.08
CA GLU A 48 9.72 1.11 -4.33
C GLU A 48 8.20 1.25 -4.28
N PHE A 49 7.74 2.44 -3.90
CA PHE A 49 6.32 2.71 -3.73
C PHE A 49 5.90 3.89 -4.57
N TYR A 50 4.71 3.78 -5.14
CA TYR A 50 4.17 4.76 -6.04
C TYR A 50 2.73 5.12 -5.65
N ASP A 51 2.45 6.41 -5.66
CA ASP A 51 1.16 6.97 -5.31
C ASP A 51 0.23 6.91 -6.53
N TYR A 52 -0.95 6.30 -6.37
CA TYR A 52 -2.02 6.32 -7.35
C TYR A 52 -3.29 6.88 -6.72
N ARG A 53 -3.86 7.92 -7.32
CA ARG A 53 -5.09 8.54 -6.83
C ARG A 53 -6.29 7.99 -7.59
N ASP A 54 -7.15 7.27 -6.88
CA ASP A 54 -8.44 6.82 -7.41
C ASP A 54 -9.46 7.97 -7.31
N GLU A 55 -9.63 8.72 -8.40
CA GLU A 55 -10.56 9.84 -8.47
C GLU A 55 -12.03 9.43 -8.27
N ARG A 56 -12.37 8.19 -8.65
CA ARG A 56 -13.75 7.69 -8.62
C ARG A 56 -14.22 7.44 -7.20
N HIS A 57 -13.35 6.88 -6.36
CA HIS A 57 -13.67 6.55 -4.97
C HIS A 57 -13.03 7.51 -3.96
N GLN A 58 -12.28 8.53 -4.43
CA GLN A 58 -11.54 9.50 -3.61
C GLN A 58 -10.67 8.84 -2.54
N ARG A 59 -9.92 7.81 -2.92
CA ARG A 59 -9.02 7.07 -2.02
C ARG A 59 -7.60 7.00 -2.58
N ASN A 60 -6.65 6.85 -1.67
CA ASN A 60 -5.24 6.69 -2.02
C ASN A 60 -4.93 5.21 -2.23
N ILE A 61 -4.17 4.91 -3.28
CA ILE A 61 -3.70 3.57 -3.59
C ILE A 61 -2.19 3.62 -3.67
N TYR A 62 -1.54 2.66 -3.01
CA TYR A 62 -0.10 2.53 -2.96
C TYR A 62 0.30 1.29 -3.77
N LEU A 63 0.97 1.51 -4.89
CA LEU A 63 1.53 0.45 -5.71
C LEU A 63 2.95 0.15 -5.23
N ILE A 64 3.23 -1.09 -4.88
CA ILE A 64 4.56 -1.52 -4.43
C ILE A 64 5.23 -2.26 -5.58
N ASP A 65 6.27 -1.66 -6.16
CA ASP A 65 7.17 -2.34 -7.10
C ASP A 65 8.15 -3.21 -6.32
N THR A 66 8.28 -4.46 -6.78
CA THR A 66 9.19 -5.43 -6.18
C THR A 66 10.32 -5.77 -7.14
N PRO A 67 11.56 -5.96 -6.64
CA PRO A 67 12.63 -6.56 -7.44
C PRO A 67 12.13 -7.86 -8.08
N GLY A 68 12.41 -8.06 -9.37
CA GLY A 68 12.00 -9.29 -10.04
C GLY A 68 12.77 -10.50 -9.51
N LEU A 69 12.12 -11.67 -9.55
CA LEU A 69 12.56 -12.86 -8.84
C LEU A 69 13.58 -13.77 -9.58
N ASN A 70 14.09 -13.45 -10.78
CA ASN A 70 15.09 -14.30 -11.47
C ASN A 70 15.76 -13.67 -12.71
N ASP A 71 17.08 -13.76 -12.87
CA ASP A 71 17.83 -13.38 -14.08
C ASP A 71 18.52 -14.58 -14.76
N ALA A 72 17.75 -15.63 -15.04
CA ALA A 72 18.26 -16.87 -15.63
C ALA A 72 17.82 -17.04 -17.09
N THR A 73 18.30 -16.18 -17.98
CA THR A 73 18.26 -16.51 -19.42
C THR A 73 19.57 -16.19 -20.11
N ARG A 74 20.42 -17.21 -20.27
CA ARG A 74 21.26 -17.49 -21.46
C ARG A 74 22.15 -18.73 -21.21
N SER A 75 21.58 -19.92 -21.36
CA SER A 75 22.33 -21.17 -21.54
C SER A 75 21.40 -22.29 -22.03
N ASP A 76 21.82 -23.03 -23.06
CA ASP A 76 21.02 -24.05 -23.75
C ASP A 76 21.04 -25.44 -23.09
N ALA A 77 21.58 -25.58 -21.89
CA ALA A 77 21.54 -26.85 -21.18
C ALA A 77 20.11 -27.14 -20.67
N THR A 78 19.53 -28.27 -21.09
CA THR A 78 18.18 -28.73 -20.73
C THR A 78 17.89 -28.67 -19.22
N ILE A 79 18.91 -28.93 -18.39
CA ILE A 79 18.82 -28.89 -16.92
C ILE A 79 18.69 -27.46 -16.38
N LEU A 80 19.32 -26.47 -17.03
CA LEU A 80 19.21 -25.06 -16.63
C LEU A 80 17.83 -24.49 -16.97
N LYS A 81 17.21 -24.95 -18.07
CA LYS A 81 15.80 -24.66 -18.35
C LYS A 81 14.88 -25.28 -17.29
N GLU A 82 15.17 -26.51 -16.85
CA GLU A 82 14.42 -27.18 -15.78
C GLU A 82 14.57 -26.46 -14.43
N ILE A 83 15.74 -25.88 -14.15
CA ILE A 83 15.99 -25.10 -12.94
C ILE A 83 15.38 -23.73 -13.04
N ALA A 84 15.58 -22.97 -14.12
CA ALA A 84 14.91 -21.68 -14.32
C ALA A 84 13.38 -21.83 -14.25
N PHE A 85 12.84 -22.94 -14.77
CA PHE A 85 11.45 -23.33 -14.61
C PHE A 85 11.11 -23.65 -13.15
N THR A 86 11.95 -24.41 -12.45
CA THR A 86 11.82 -24.66 -11.00
C THR A 86 11.80 -23.35 -10.22
N LEU A 87 12.68 -22.39 -10.51
CA LEU A 87 12.75 -21.08 -9.83
C LEU A 87 11.53 -20.19 -10.16
N THR A 88 11.02 -20.28 -11.38
CA THR A 88 9.78 -19.62 -11.77
C THR A 88 8.57 -20.24 -11.08
N SER A 89 8.54 -21.57 -10.97
CA SER A 89 7.50 -22.29 -10.22
C SER A 89 7.62 -22.06 -8.71
N LEU A 90 8.84 -21.84 -8.21
CA LEU A 90 9.13 -21.46 -6.83
C LEU A 90 8.56 -20.08 -6.54
N SER A 91 8.72 -19.13 -7.46
CA SER A 91 8.15 -17.78 -7.36
C SER A 91 6.62 -17.82 -7.13
N LEU A 92 5.92 -18.67 -7.88
CA LEU A 92 4.47 -18.81 -7.79
C LEU A 92 4.05 -19.60 -6.54
N ARG A 93 4.77 -20.67 -6.18
CA ARG A 93 4.50 -21.44 -4.96
C ARG A 93 4.75 -20.62 -3.70
N MET A 94 5.79 -19.80 -3.69
CA MET A 94 6.02 -18.82 -2.64
C MET A 94 4.89 -17.81 -2.53
N LEU A 95 4.43 -17.25 -3.65
CA LEU A 95 3.27 -16.35 -3.66
C LEU A 95 2.05 -17.02 -3.03
N LYS A 96 1.75 -18.26 -3.43
CA LYS A 96 0.65 -19.06 -2.85
C LYS A 96 0.81 -19.24 -1.35
N ALA A 97 2.01 -19.59 -0.88
CA ALA A 97 2.29 -19.77 0.54
C ALA A 97 2.20 -18.45 1.34
N MET A 98 2.66 -17.33 0.75
CA MET A 98 2.61 -16.01 1.39
C MET A 98 1.18 -15.49 1.52
N CYS A 99 0.41 -15.60 0.43
CA CYS A 99 -0.97 -15.15 0.37
C CYS A 99 -1.86 -16.02 1.26
N GLY A 100 -1.72 -17.34 1.16
CA GLY A 100 -2.70 -18.30 1.65
C GLY A 100 -3.98 -18.30 0.81
N GLU A 101 -4.71 -19.42 0.83
CA GLU A 101 -5.93 -19.59 0.03
C GLU A 101 -7.00 -18.54 0.34
N SER A 102 -7.08 -18.07 1.58
CA SER A 102 -7.99 -16.99 2.00
C SER A 102 -7.75 -15.67 1.26
N ALA A 103 -6.55 -15.47 0.70
CA ALA A 103 -6.23 -14.26 -0.05
C ALA A 103 -6.42 -14.39 -1.56
N TYR A 104 -6.72 -15.58 -2.09
CA TYR A 104 -6.91 -15.77 -3.53
C TYR A 104 -7.99 -14.88 -4.15
N PRO A 105 -9.13 -14.58 -3.47
CA PRO A 105 -10.11 -13.62 -3.97
C PRO A 105 -9.56 -12.19 -4.16
N HIS A 106 -8.45 -11.85 -3.49
CA HIS A 106 -7.78 -10.55 -3.55
C HIS A 106 -6.56 -10.54 -4.50
N VAL A 107 -6.37 -11.60 -5.29
CA VAL A 107 -5.27 -11.73 -6.24
C VAL A 107 -5.79 -11.64 -7.68
N VAL A 108 -5.12 -10.82 -8.50
CA VAL A 108 -5.29 -10.78 -9.95
C VAL A 108 -4.04 -11.33 -10.61
N LEU A 109 -4.20 -12.43 -11.34
CA LEU A 109 -3.15 -13.06 -12.13
C LEU A 109 -3.11 -12.42 -13.52
N VAL A 110 -1.95 -11.86 -13.85
CA VAL A 110 -1.78 -11.06 -15.07
C VAL A 110 -0.74 -11.71 -15.97
N ALA A 111 -1.14 -12.01 -17.20
CA ALA A 111 -0.21 -12.40 -18.25
C ALA A 111 0.16 -11.19 -19.10
N ASN A 112 1.44 -10.82 -19.13
CA ASN A 112 1.91 -9.75 -20.00
C ASN A 112 2.02 -10.28 -21.44
N MET A 113 1.03 -9.97 -22.26
CA MET A 113 0.88 -10.52 -23.60
C MET A 113 0.58 -9.38 -24.58
N GLY A 114 1.57 -9.08 -25.42
CA GLY A 114 1.44 -8.14 -26.55
C GLY A 114 0.96 -8.82 -27.84
N GLY A 115 0.27 -9.96 -27.72
CA GLY A 115 -0.17 -10.80 -28.83
C GLY A 115 -1.55 -10.42 -29.39
N SER A 116 -2.10 -11.26 -30.27
CA SER A 116 -3.50 -11.16 -30.69
C SER A 116 -4.43 -11.82 -29.66
N THR A 117 -5.68 -11.36 -29.56
CA THR A 117 -6.66 -11.79 -28.55
C THR A 117 -6.81 -13.32 -28.46
N GLU A 118 -6.82 -14.02 -29.60
CA GLU A 118 -6.93 -15.49 -29.65
C GLU A 118 -5.71 -16.22 -29.07
N ARG A 119 -4.49 -15.71 -29.28
CA ARG A 119 -3.28 -16.32 -28.70
C ARG A 119 -3.21 -16.10 -27.20
N ASP A 120 -3.66 -14.93 -26.76
CA ASP A 120 -3.67 -14.57 -25.35
C ASP A 120 -4.66 -15.46 -24.59
N GLU A 121 -5.87 -15.68 -25.13
CA GLU A 121 -6.87 -16.58 -24.54
C GLU A 121 -6.41 -18.04 -24.48
N ALA A 122 -5.78 -18.54 -25.56
CA ALA A 122 -5.22 -19.89 -25.57
C ALA A 122 -4.12 -20.05 -24.51
N SER A 123 -3.24 -19.06 -24.39
CA SER A 123 -2.15 -19.08 -23.42
C SER A 123 -2.67 -19.00 -21.98
N LEU A 124 -3.65 -18.13 -21.70
CA LEU A 124 -4.32 -18.06 -20.39
C LEU A 124 -5.01 -19.38 -20.03
N SER A 125 -5.67 -20.02 -21.00
CA SER A 125 -6.33 -21.31 -20.80
C SER A 125 -5.34 -22.41 -20.42
N GLN A 126 -4.14 -22.40 -20.99
CA GLN A 126 -3.06 -23.32 -20.59
C GLN A 126 -2.53 -23.03 -19.20
N LEU A 127 -2.42 -21.76 -18.80
CA LEU A 127 -1.96 -21.38 -17.47
C LEU A 127 -2.93 -21.82 -16.37
N VAL A 128 -4.23 -21.69 -16.64
CA VAL A 128 -5.32 -22.02 -15.70
C VAL A 128 -5.65 -23.52 -15.67
N SER A 129 -5.36 -24.28 -16.72
CA SER A 129 -5.64 -25.73 -16.73
C SER A 129 -4.77 -26.53 -15.77
N ARG A 130 -3.62 -25.97 -15.35
CA ARG A 130 -2.65 -26.59 -14.47
C ARG A 130 -2.83 -26.12 -13.03
N GLN A 131 -3.19 -27.06 -12.14
CA GLN A 131 -3.36 -26.80 -10.71
C GLN A 131 -2.06 -26.35 -10.03
N ASP A 132 -0.92 -26.88 -10.47
CA ASP A 132 0.40 -26.46 -10.00
C ASP A 132 0.75 -25.03 -10.43
N TRP A 133 0.02 -24.47 -11.41
CA TRP A 133 0.19 -23.11 -11.92
C TRP A 133 -0.94 -22.19 -11.43
N TRP A 134 -1.85 -21.72 -12.29
CA TRP A 134 -2.89 -20.75 -11.93
C TRP A 134 -4.24 -21.40 -11.60
N GLY A 135 -4.38 -22.71 -11.83
CA GLY A 135 -5.68 -23.39 -11.71
C GLY A 135 -6.26 -23.38 -10.30
N ASP A 136 -5.44 -23.60 -9.28
CA ASP A 136 -5.85 -23.61 -7.88
C ASP A 136 -6.22 -22.21 -7.38
N MET A 137 -5.42 -21.21 -7.72
CA MET A 137 -5.69 -19.80 -7.42
C MET A 137 -6.98 -19.34 -8.09
N LYS A 138 -7.18 -19.72 -9.37
CA LYS A 138 -8.42 -19.44 -10.10
C LYS A 138 -9.62 -20.12 -9.43
N ALA A 139 -9.48 -21.38 -9.02
CA ALA A 139 -10.53 -22.11 -8.32
C ALA A 139 -10.87 -21.47 -6.95
N GLY A 140 -9.87 -20.94 -6.25
CA GLY A 140 -10.06 -20.19 -5.00
C GLY A 140 -10.49 -18.73 -5.16
N GLY A 141 -10.81 -18.29 -6.39
CA GLY A 141 -11.46 -17.00 -6.64
C GLY A 141 -10.56 -15.92 -7.24
N SER A 142 -9.29 -16.20 -7.54
CA SER A 142 -8.43 -15.23 -8.22
C SER A 142 -8.96 -14.87 -9.61
N GLN A 143 -8.85 -13.59 -9.96
CA GLN A 143 -9.16 -13.13 -11.31
C GLN A 143 -7.95 -13.35 -12.21
N VAL A 144 -8.19 -13.61 -13.50
CA VAL A 144 -7.13 -13.89 -14.49
C VAL A 144 -7.38 -13.00 -15.69
N THR A 145 -6.34 -12.31 -16.17
CA THR A 145 -6.45 -11.41 -17.32
C THR A 145 -5.12 -11.24 -18.05
N SER A 146 -5.17 -10.86 -19.34
CA SER A 146 -4.01 -10.37 -20.07
C SER A 146 -3.79 -8.86 -19.84
N HIS A 147 -2.55 -8.43 -20.00
CA HIS A 147 -2.10 -7.04 -20.05
C HIS A 147 -1.46 -6.77 -21.42
N SER A 148 -1.87 -5.68 -22.07
CA SER A 148 -1.44 -5.32 -23.44
C SER A 148 -0.41 -4.19 -23.46
N ASN A 149 0.38 -4.04 -22.37
CA ASN A 149 1.41 -3.00 -22.21
C ASN A 149 0.94 -1.58 -22.54
N ASN A 150 -0.29 -1.23 -22.13
CA ASN A 150 -0.84 0.11 -22.32
C ASN A 150 -1.65 0.56 -21.10
N ALA A 151 -1.80 1.88 -20.95
CA ALA A 151 -2.48 2.49 -19.81
C ALA A 151 -3.93 2.00 -19.64
N GLN A 152 -4.64 1.74 -20.73
CA GLN A 152 -6.02 1.27 -20.69
C GLN A 152 -6.14 -0.11 -20.03
N SER A 153 -5.28 -1.06 -20.43
CA SER A 153 -5.26 -2.41 -19.86
C SER A 153 -4.71 -2.41 -18.43
N ALA A 154 -3.70 -1.57 -18.11
CA ALA A 154 -3.20 -1.39 -16.75
C ALA A 154 -4.30 -0.88 -15.82
N GLY A 155 -4.99 0.20 -16.21
CA GLY A 155 -6.09 0.77 -15.42
C GLY A 155 -7.30 -0.17 -15.29
N ARG A 156 -7.53 -1.07 -16.25
CA ARG A 156 -8.54 -2.14 -16.10
C ARG A 156 -8.13 -3.16 -15.05
N ILE A 157 -6.88 -3.62 -15.07
CA ILE A 157 -6.35 -4.57 -14.08
C ILE A 157 -6.43 -3.99 -12.68
N LEU A 158 -6.02 -2.73 -12.52
CA LEU A 158 -6.08 -2.03 -11.24
C LEU A 158 -7.51 -1.96 -10.70
N ARG A 159 -8.49 -1.67 -11.57
CA ARG A 159 -9.91 -1.67 -11.22
C ARG A 159 -10.42 -3.03 -10.71
N LEU A 160 -9.90 -4.15 -11.23
CA LEU A 160 -10.28 -5.47 -10.74
C LEU A 160 -9.91 -5.69 -9.27
N LEU A 161 -8.88 -5.03 -8.75
CA LEU A 161 -8.49 -5.08 -7.34
C LEU A 161 -9.26 -4.06 -6.51
N ILE A 162 -9.41 -2.85 -7.03
CA ILE A 162 -10.14 -1.74 -6.41
C ILE A 162 -11.60 -2.12 -6.16
N ASP A 163 -12.28 -2.67 -7.16
CA ASP A 163 -13.72 -2.95 -7.12
C ASP A 163 -14.03 -4.29 -6.42
N ALA A 164 -13.02 -5.16 -6.23
CA ALA A 164 -13.19 -6.52 -5.71
C ALA A 164 -13.08 -6.62 -4.18
N ARG A 165 -13.79 -5.76 -3.44
CA ARG A 165 -14.32 -5.94 -2.06
C ARG A 165 -13.72 -5.05 -0.96
N ASP A 166 -14.59 -4.71 0.00
CA ASP A 166 -14.35 -3.84 1.17
C ASP A 166 -13.70 -4.56 2.39
N GLU A 167 -13.41 -5.86 2.28
CA GLU A 167 -12.84 -6.64 3.39
C GLU A 167 -11.31 -6.69 3.32
N ALA A 168 -10.67 -6.33 4.43
CA ALA A 168 -9.22 -6.43 4.58
C ALA A 168 -8.81 -7.91 4.66
N VAL A 169 -7.81 -8.30 3.88
CA VAL A 169 -7.23 -9.63 3.93
C VAL A 169 -5.92 -9.63 4.71
N VAL A 170 -5.81 -10.53 5.68
CA VAL A 170 -4.54 -10.80 6.37
C VAL A 170 -3.84 -11.91 5.60
N LEU A 171 -2.64 -11.62 5.10
CA LEU A 171 -1.82 -12.60 4.39
C LEU A 171 -1.33 -13.68 5.36
N ALA A 172 -1.21 -14.93 4.88
CA ALA A 172 -0.73 -16.03 5.70
C ALA A 172 0.64 -15.73 6.33
N ILE A 173 1.58 -15.17 5.55
CA ILE A 173 2.91 -14.79 6.07
C ILE A 173 2.84 -13.70 7.15
N GLN A 174 1.88 -12.77 7.04
CA GLN A 174 1.70 -11.73 8.05
C GLN A 174 1.19 -12.32 9.37
N ARG A 175 0.22 -13.24 9.30
CA ARG A 175 -0.25 -13.97 10.49
C ARG A 175 0.88 -14.78 11.14
N GLU A 176 1.64 -15.52 10.35
CA GLU A 176 2.72 -16.37 10.88
C GLU A 176 3.86 -15.56 11.53
N LEU A 177 4.24 -14.43 10.93
CA LEU A 177 5.33 -13.59 11.44
C LEU A 177 4.90 -12.69 12.61
N VAL A 178 3.70 -12.09 12.53
CA VAL A 178 3.27 -11.07 13.48
C VAL A 178 2.42 -11.67 14.59
N ASP A 179 1.39 -12.44 14.25
CA ASP A 179 0.44 -12.97 15.24
C ASP A 179 1.00 -14.21 15.95
N GLU A 180 1.70 -15.07 15.20
CA GLU A 180 2.30 -16.31 15.70
C GLU A 180 3.78 -16.16 16.11
N ASN A 181 4.39 -14.99 15.87
CA ASN A 181 5.78 -14.65 16.21
C ASN A 181 6.81 -15.69 15.74
N ARG A 182 6.60 -16.27 14.54
CA ARG A 182 7.53 -17.23 13.93
C ARG A 182 8.66 -16.50 13.23
N SER A 183 9.84 -17.13 13.16
CA SER A 183 10.92 -16.66 12.30
C SER A 183 10.54 -16.86 10.82
N LEU A 184 11.14 -16.10 9.89
CA LEU A 184 10.89 -16.29 8.46
C LEU A 184 11.18 -17.73 8.02
N GLU A 185 12.25 -18.36 8.55
CA GLU A 185 12.61 -19.75 8.26
C GLU A 185 11.51 -20.73 8.68
N ASP A 186 10.83 -20.42 9.79
CA ASP A 186 9.75 -21.23 10.32
C ASP A 186 8.40 -20.96 9.68
N THR A 187 8.25 -19.99 8.76
CA THR A 187 7.00 -19.74 8.03
C THR A 187 6.72 -20.84 6.99
N GLY A 188 5.46 -20.99 6.57
CA GLY A 188 5.11 -21.86 5.45
C GLY A 188 5.89 -21.49 4.18
N THR A 189 6.01 -20.19 3.91
CA THR A 189 6.80 -19.66 2.79
C THR A 189 8.29 -19.98 2.94
N GLY A 190 8.87 -19.77 4.13
CA GLY A 190 10.30 -19.98 4.37
C GLY A 190 10.73 -21.43 4.29
N ARG A 191 9.91 -22.35 4.81
CA ARG A 191 10.18 -23.80 4.70
C ARG A 191 10.07 -24.31 3.28
N GLU A 192 9.05 -23.87 2.53
CA GLU A 192 8.89 -24.25 1.12
C GLU A 192 10.06 -23.75 0.27
N LEU A 193 10.46 -22.49 0.49
CA LEU A 193 11.64 -21.90 -0.13
C LEU A 193 12.92 -22.69 0.19
N GLY A 194 13.19 -22.94 1.48
CA GLY A 194 14.38 -23.68 1.91
C GLY A 194 14.46 -25.07 1.27
N ARG A 195 13.35 -25.82 1.32
CA ARG A 195 13.28 -27.18 0.78
C ARG A 195 13.56 -27.25 -0.72
N GLU A 196 12.94 -26.39 -1.52
CA GLU A 196 13.10 -26.38 -2.98
C GLU A 196 14.51 -25.96 -3.39
N ILE A 197 15.08 -24.95 -2.72
CA ILE A 197 16.45 -24.49 -2.97
C ILE A 197 17.43 -25.61 -2.65
N ASP A 198 17.32 -26.23 -1.48
CA ASP A 198 18.24 -27.29 -1.07
C ASP A 198 18.20 -28.47 -2.04
N GLN A 199 17.00 -28.87 -2.49
CA GLN A 199 16.84 -29.94 -3.46
C GLN A 199 17.42 -29.59 -4.84
N ALA A 200 17.20 -28.36 -5.32
CA ALA A 200 17.73 -27.91 -6.60
C ALA A 200 19.27 -27.79 -6.56
N SER A 201 19.82 -27.20 -5.49
CA SER A 201 21.27 -27.05 -5.29
C SER A 201 21.96 -28.41 -5.17
N GLU A 202 21.37 -29.38 -4.47
CA GLU A 202 21.98 -30.71 -4.30
C GLU A 202 22.03 -31.50 -5.62
N LYS A 203 20.96 -31.45 -6.42
CA LYS A 203 20.94 -32.05 -7.77
C LYS A 203 22.06 -31.50 -8.65
N LEU A 204 22.26 -30.17 -8.65
CA LEU A 204 23.29 -29.56 -9.48
C LEU A 204 24.71 -29.86 -8.96
N ARG A 205 24.91 -29.86 -7.63
CA ARG A 205 26.17 -30.26 -6.99
C ARG A 205 26.54 -31.71 -7.35
N ALA A 206 25.58 -32.62 -7.36
CA ALA A 206 25.80 -33.99 -7.81
C ALA A 206 26.27 -34.04 -9.28
N ARG A 207 25.63 -33.28 -10.18
CA ARG A 207 26.01 -33.26 -11.60
C ARG A 207 27.39 -32.64 -11.85
N ILE A 208 27.74 -31.59 -11.11
CA ILE A 208 29.09 -30.99 -11.16
C ILE A 208 30.13 -32.01 -10.68
N ARG A 209 29.84 -32.79 -9.63
CA ARG A 209 30.71 -33.89 -9.18
C ARG A 209 30.89 -34.95 -10.28
N ASP A 210 29.81 -35.38 -10.93
CA ASP A 210 29.87 -36.34 -12.02
C ASP A 210 30.75 -35.83 -13.17
N MET A 211 30.59 -34.56 -13.56
CA MET A 211 31.43 -33.94 -14.60
C MET A 211 32.90 -33.81 -14.21
N ILE A 212 33.22 -33.49 -12.95
CA ILE A 212 34.60 -33.48 -12.45
C ILE A 212 35.22 -34.87 -12.60
N SER A 213 34.46 -35.93 -12.26
CA SER A 213 34.94 -37.31 -12.41
C SER A 213 35.16 -37.68 -13.88
N ALA A 214 34.27 -37.28 -14.78
CA ALA A 214 34.39 -37.50 -16.22
C ALA A 214 35.57 -36.71 -16.84
N GLU A 215 35.81 -35.47 -16.39
CA GLU A 215 36.96 -34.65 -16.80
C GLU A 215 38.29 -35.30 -16.38
N GLN A 216 38.35 -35.91 -15.19
CA GLN A 216 39.55 -36.61 -14.71
C GLN A 216 39.81 -37.91 -15.48
N GLN A 217 38.76 -38.60 -15.93
CA GLN A 217 38.86 -39.86 -16.68
C GLN A 217 39.10 -39.63 -18.18
N ALA A 218 38.86 -38.42 -18.70
CA ALA A 218 39.08 -38.10 -20.11
C ALA A 218 40.57 -38.12 -20.47
N ALA A 219 40.96 -39.06 -21.33
CA ALA A 219 42.32 -39.18 -21.86
C ALA A 219 42.64 -38.14 -22.95
N GLU A 220 41.62 -37.71 -23.72
CA GLU A 220 41.78 -36.72 -24.79
C GLU A 220 41.72 -35.28 -24.25
N SER A 221 42.71 -34.46 -24.62
CA SER A 221 42.77 -33.05 -24.22
C SER A 221 41.59 -32.22 -24.73
N GLY A 222 41.05 -32.57 -25.91
CA GLY A 222 39.88 -31.92 -26.49
C GLY A 222 38.61 -32.18 -25.68
N LEU A 223 38.35 -33.43 -25.30
CA LEU A 223 37.20 -33.79 -24.46
C LEU A 223 37.33 -33.19 -23.05
N LYS A 224 38.54 -33.20 -22.49
CA LYS A 224 38.83 -32.60 -21.18
C LYS A 224 38.56 -31.10 -21.15
N SER A 225 39.00 -30.36 -22.17
CA SER A 225 38.75 -28.92 -22.26
C SER A 225 37.28 -28.58 -22.50
N ALA A 226 36.54 -29.40 -23.27
CA ALA A 226 35.10 -29.25 -23.46
C ALA A 226 34.31 -29.46 -22.15
N LEU A 227 34.62 -30.52 -21.39
CA LEU A 227 34.01 -30.80 -20.09
C LEU A 227 34.33 -29.72 -19.05
N ALA A 228 35.58 -29.25 -19.01
CA ALA A 228 35.99 -28.16 -18.13
C ALA A 228 35.24 -26.85 -18.42
N ARG A 229 35.03 -26.53 -19.70
CA ARG A 229 34.24 -25.36 -20.13
C ARG A 229 32.78 -25.49 -19.70
N GLN A 230 32.15 -26.62 -19.98
CA GLN A 230 30.77 -26.87 -19.59
C GLN A 230 30.59 -26.86 -18.06
N ARG A 231 31.59 -27.34 -17.30
CA ARG A 231 31.61 -27.27 -15.83
C ARG A 231 31.66 -25.83 -15.35
N GLY A 232 32.53 -25.02 -15.93
CA GLY A 232 32.66 -23.59 -15.59
C GLY A 232 31.35 -22.83 -15.82
N GLU A 233 30.69 -23.09 -16.94
CA GLU A 233 29.38 -22.50 -17.25
C GLU A 233 28.31 -22.92 -16.21
N MET A 234 28.20 -24.21 -15.88
CA MET A 234 27.27 -24.69 -14.86
C MET A 234 27.57 -24.15 -13.44
N GLN A 235 28.85 -24.01 -13.08
CA GLN A 235 29.24 -23.44 -11.79
C GLN A 235 28.85 -21.97 -11.69
N GLN A 236 29.08 -21.19 -12.75
CA GLN A 236 28.70 -19.79 -12.78
C GLN A 236 27.18 -19.61 -12.68
N ASP A 237 26.40 -20.46 -13.34
CA ASP A 237 24.95 -20.40 -13.30
C ASP A 237 24.37 -20.83 -11.94
N LEU A 238 25.01 -21.79 -11.24
CA LEU A 238 24.66 -22.13 -9.86
C LEU A 238 24.89 -20.96 -8.90
N GLU A 239 26.02 -20.27 -9.05
CA GLU A 239 26.37 -19.09 -8.25
C GLU A 239 25.29 -18.01 -8.44
N ARG A 240 24.94 -17.69 -9.69
CA ARG A 240 23.89 -16.71 -10.02
C ARG A 240 22.52 -17.09 -9.47
N ALA A 241 22.14 -18.37 -9.56
CA ALA A 241 20.87 -18.86 -9.03
C ALA A 241 20.82 -18.73 -7.50
N ASN A 242 21.90 -19.10 -6.80
CA ASN A 242 22.00 -18.96 -5.34
C ASN A 242 22.03 -17.49 -4.90
N GLU A 243 22.72 -16.62 -5.63
CA GLU A 243 22.74 -15.17 -5.38
C GLU A 243 21.34 -14.56 -5.55
N SER A 244 20.63 -14.95 -6.62
CA SER A 244 19.24 -14.53 -6.86
C SER A 244 18.33 -14.97 -5.71
N HIS A 245 18.46 -16.21 -5.23
CA HIS A 245 17.68 -16.69 -4.09
C HIS A 245 17.97 -15.96 -2.79
N LYS A 246 19.25 -15.69 -2.52
CA LYS A 246 19.67 -14.92 -1.35
C LYS A 246 19.06 -13.51 -1.42
N ALA A 247 19.04 -12.90 -2.60
CA ALA A 247 18.40 -11.61 -2.81
C ALA A 247 16.88 -11.66 -2.53
N ILE A 248 16.16 -12.66 -3.04
CA ILE A 248 14.71 -12.86 -2.77
C ILE A 248 14.44 -13.00 -1.27
N ARG A 249 15.24 -13.83 -0.60
CA ARG A 249 15.14 -14.05 0.85
C ARG A 249 15.41 -12.78 1.63
N MET A 250 16.47 -12.03 1.29
CA MET A 250 16.77 -10.74 1.89
C MET A 250 15.67 -9.71 1.61
N SER A 251 15.07 -9.70 0.42
CA SER A 251 13.93 -8.83 0.09
C SER A 251 12.70 -9.18 0.93
N LEU A 252 12.43 -10.46 1.18
CA LEU A 252 11.37 -10.92 2.09
C LEU A 252 11.65 -10.52 3.54
N GLU A 253 12.88 -10.68 4.01
CA GLU A 253 13.31 -10.23 5.35
C GLU A 253 13.21 -8.71 5.50
N LYS A 254 13.51 -7.94 4.43
CA LYS A 254 13.39 -6.47 4.43
C LYS A 254 11.94 -5.98 4.37
N LEU A 255 11.12 -6.61 3.54
CA LEU A 255 9.66 -6.35 3.46
C LEU A 255 8.99 -6.58 4.82
N THR A 256 9.49 -7.54 5.60
CA THR A 256 8.90 -7.94 6.87
C THR A 256 9.46 -7.17 8.08
N ASN A 257 10.75 -6.85 8.12
CA ASN A 257 11.38 -6.27 9.32
C ASN A 257 11.61 -4.75 9.29
N GLU A 258 12.23 -4.21 8.25
CA GLU A 258 12.59 -2.77 8.22
C GLU A 258 11.41 -1.90 7.76
N GLN A 259 10.68 -2.35 6.75
CA GLN A 259 9.59 -1.57 6.15
C GLN A 259 8.33 -1.59 7.00
N ALA A 260 8.01 -2.70 7.67
CA ALA A 260 6.94 -2.74 8.66
C ALA A 260 7.24 -1.80 9.84
N LEU A 261 8.50 -1.78 10.31
CA LEU A 261 8.92 -0.91 11.42
C LEU A 261 8.88 0.58 11.03
N ASP A 262 9.31 0.94 9.82
CA ASP A 262 9.24 2.32 9.35
C ASP A 262 7.79 2.76 9.07
N MET A 263 6.96 1.88 8.52
CA MET A 263 5.52 2.12 8.35
C MET A 263 4.82 2.29 9.71
N MET A 264 5.17 1.48 10.72
CA MET A 264 4.66 1.62 12.09
C MET A 264 5.11 2.93 12.75
N LYS A 265 6.40 3.30 12.65
CA LYS A 265 6.91 4.59 13.14
C LYS A 265 6.23 5.78 12.48
N GLN A 266 5.91 5.66 11.19
CA GLN A 266 5.22 6.70 10.46
C GLN A 266 3.75 6.82 10.89
N LEU A 267 3.05 5.70 11.05
CA LEU A 267 1.72 5.66 11.64
C LEU A 267 1.69 6.25 13.05
N GLU A 268 2.72 6.00 13.88
CA GLU A 268 2.87 6.60 15.21
C GLU A 268 3.08 8.13 15.15
N ARG A 269 3.93 8.62 14.25
CA ARG A 269 4.13 10.07 14.05
C ARG A 269 2.83 10.76 13.64
N GLU A 270 2.11 10.19 12.69
CA GLU A 270 0.84 10.73 12.23
C GLU A 270 -0.24 10.67 13.31
N GLN A 271 -0.26 9.61 14.14
CA GLN A 271 -1.14 9.55 15.30
C GLN A 271 -0.85 10.70 16.26
N LYS A 272 0.42 10.95 16.56
CA LYS A 272 0.85 12.04 17.43
C LYS A 272 0.47 13.41 16.86
N GLU A 273 0.69 13.65 15.56
CA GLU A 273 0.29 14.89 14.90
C GLU A 273 -1.23 15.10 14.89
N SER A 274 -2.00 14.01 14.71
CA SER A 274 -3.46 14.04 14.79
C SER A 274 -3.95 14.36 16.21
N GLU A 275 -3.30 13.81 17.24
CA GLU A 275 -3.58 14.11 18.65
C GLU A 275 -3.30 15.57 18.99
N GLU A 276 -2.17 16.09 18.56
CA GLU A 276 -1.81 17.50 18.75
C GLU A 276 -2.80 18.42 18.03
N SER A 277 -3.22 18.05 16.81
CA SER A 277 -4.21 18.81 16.04
C SER A 277 -5.58 18.80 16.70
N LEU A 278 -6.03 17.66 17.24
CA LEU A 278 -7.28 17.55 17.98
C LEU A 278 -7.25 18.41 19.25
N ALA A 279 -6.16 18.33 20.02
CA ALA A 279 -5.97 19.14 21.22
C ALA A 279 -5.99 20.65 20.93
N ARG A 280 -5.41 21.08 19.79
CA ARG A 280 -5.48 22.48 19.33
C ARG A 280 -6.92 22.90 19.02
N LEU A 281 -7.66 22.08 18.26
CA LEU A 281 -9.06 22.37 17.92
C LEU A 281 -9.97 22.43 19.15
N GLU A 282 -9.78 21.53 20.12
CA GLU A 282 -10.51 21.53 21.39
C GLU A 282 -10.22 22.79 22.22
N LYS A 283 -8.95 23.21 22.27
CA LYS A 283 -8.54 24.46 22.94
C LYS A 283 -9.14 25.70 22.27
N ASP A 284 -9.16 25.74 20.94
CA ASP A 284 -9.74 26.85 20.19
C ASP A 284 -11.26 26.92 20.31
N LEU A 285 -11.94 25.76 20.34
CA LEU A 285 -13.36 25.68 20.63
C LEU A 285 -13.66 26.20 22.04
N ALA A 286 -12.92 25.75 23.07
CA ALA A 286 -13.11 26.22 24.44
C ALA A 286 -12.90 27.74 24.57
N ARG A 287 -11.88 28.29 23.91
CA ARG A 287 -11.64 29.75 23.85
C ARG A 287 -12.75 30.50 23.12
N ALA A 288 -13.29 29.94 22.04
CA ALA A 288 -14.40 30.54 21.31
C ALA A 288 -15.69 30.53 22.14
N GLU A 289 -15.98 29.43 22.85
CA GLU A 289 -17.13 29.30 23.75
C GLU A 289 -17.04 30.26 24.93
N ALA A 290 -15.87 30.39 25.56
CA ALA A 290 -15.64 31.33 26.64
C ALA A 290 -15.87 32.79 26.18
N ARG A 291 -15.28 33.19 25.04
CA ARG A 291 -15.49 34.51 24.44
C ARG A 291 -16.96 34.77 24.10
N HIS A 292 -17.64 33.77 23.52
CA HIS A 292 -19.06 33.89 23.19
C HIS A 292 -19.94 34.01 24.43
N SER A 293 -19.63 33.27 25.49
CA SER A 293 -20.33 33.35 26.79
C SER A 293 -20.14 34.73 27.42
N GLN A 294 -18.90 35.21 27.52
CA GLN A 294 -18.56 36.52 28.09
C GLN A 294 -19.24 37.67 27.35
N LEU A 295 -19.11 37.72 26.02
CA LEU A 295 -19.80 38.73 25.19
C LEU A 295 -21.33 38.67 25.38
N GLY A 296 -21.87 37.49 25.68
CA GLY A 296 -23.28 37.33 26.04
C GLY A 296 -23.68 38.02 27.34
N LYS A 297 -22.86 37.86 28.37
CA LYS A 297 -23.07 38.50 29.66
C LYS A 297 -22.97 40.02 29.54
N GLU A 298 -21.93 40.51 28.88
CA GLU A 298 -21.71 41.95 28.62
C GLU A 298 -22.88 42.59 27.87
N LEU A 299 -23.29 42.01 26.74
CA LEU A 299 -24.42 42.53 25.96
C LEU A 299 -25.75 42.44 26.72
N SER A 300 -25.94 41.44 27.59
CA SER A 300 -27.18 41.32 28.37
C SER A 300 -27.25 42.37 29.47
N GLU A 301 -26.13 42.67 30.12
CA GLU A 301 -26.03 43.72 31.14
C GLU A 301 -26.16 45.12 30.52
N GLU A 302 -25.49 45.36 29.39
CA GLU A 302 -25.60 46.62 28.64
C GLU A 302 -27.06 46.89 28.18
N LEU A 303 -27.76 45.84 27.71
CA LEU A 303 -29.18 45.93 27.38
C LEU A 303 -30.06 46.23 28.59
N ARG A 304 -29.77 45.62 29.75
CA ARG A 304 -30.53 45.84 30.99
C ARG A 304 -30.42 47.29 31.43
N GLN A 305 -29.20 47.82 31.51
CA GLN A 305 -28.92 49.20 31.92
C GLN A 305 -29.54 50.22 30.96
N LEU A 306 -29.40 50.02 29.64
CA LEU A 306 -29.99 50.92 28.65
C LEU A 306 -31.52 50.87 28.64
N SER A 307 -32.12 49.69 28.87
CA SER A 307 -33.58 49.56 28.97
C SER A 307 -34.10 50.32 30.19
N GLU A 308 -33.45 50.16 31.35
CA GLU A 308 -33.81 50.88 32.59
C GLU A 308 -33.69 52.40 32.41
N GLN A 309 -32.64 52.88 31.73
CA GLN A 309 -32.47 54.31 31.40
C GLN A 309 -33.55 54.83 30.45
N VAL A 310 -33.87 54.08 29.39
CA VAL A 310 -34.95 54.44 28.45
C VAL A 310 -36.29 54.50 29.17
N ASP A 311 -36.59 53.53 30.04
CA ASP A 311 -37.85 53.50 30.78
C ASP A 311 -37.96 54.64 31.81
N ALA A 312 -36.90 54.93 32.56
CA ALA A 312 -36.84 56.07 33.47
C ALA A 312 -36.99 57.40 32.71
N SER A 313 -36.41 57.50 31.51
CA SER A 313 -36.46 58.73 30.72
C SER A 313 -37.86 59.09 30.26
N LYS A 314 -38.77 58.11 30.06
CA LYS A 314 -40.15 58.34 29.59
C LYS A 314 -41.00 59.12 30.58
N THR A 315 -40.70 59.01 31.87
CA THR A 315 -41.45 59.67 32.95
C THR A 315 -40.83 60.99 33.40
N ASP A 316 -39.57 61.27 33.02
CA ASP A 316 -38.88 62.50 33.39
C ASP A 316 -39.09 63.62 32.34
N ALA A 317 -39.81 64.67 32.72
CA ALA A 317 -40.11 65.81 31.85
C ALA A 317 -38.92 66.74 31.60
N SER A 318 -37.81 66.58 32.32
CA SER A 318 -36.59 67.39 32.17
C SER A 318 -35.69 66.93 31.02
N ILE A 319 -35.89 65.71 30.52
CA ILE A 319 -35.09 65.11 29.45
C ILE A 319 -35.67 65.50 28.08
N SER A 320 -34.81 65.97 27.19
CA SER A 320 -35.22 66.40 25.84
C SER A 320 -35.68 65.22 24.98
N GLU A 321 -36.64 65.47 24.08
CA GLU A 321 -37.08 64.47 23.09
C GLU A 321 -35.90 63.97 22.21
N MET A 322 -34.90 64.82 21.97
CA MET A 322 -33.68 64.45 21.25
C MET A 322 -32.84 63.42 22.03
N GLU A 323 -32.71 63.60 23.35
CA GLU A 323 -31.94 62.71 24.22
C GLU A 323 -32.64 61.35 24.37
N ARG A 324 -33.98 61.34 24.47
CA ARG A 324 -34.78 60.10 24.44
C ARG A 324 -34.58 59.32 23.14
N ARG A 325 -34.62 59.99 21.99
CA ARG A 325 -34.38 59.35 20.68
C ARG A 325 -32.96 58.78 20.57
N ASP A 326 -31.95 59.45 21.12
CA ASP A 326 -30.58 58.93 21.13
C ASP A 326 -30.45 57.67 22.00
N MET A 327 -31.06 57.67 23.20
CA MET A 327 -31.09 56.49 24.08
C MET A 327 -31.79 55.29 23.43
N GLU A 328 -32.94 55.50 22.78
CA GLU A 328 -33.64 54.44 22.03
C GLU A 328 -32.83 53.92 20.84
N ALA A 329 -32.09 54.80 20.14
CA ALA A 329 -31.21 54.41 19.05
C ALA A 329 -30.04 53.54 19.54
N ARG A 330 -29.45 53.89 20.68
CA ARG A 330 -28.42 53.08 21.36
C ARG A 330 -28.95 51.71 21.77
N LEU A 331 -30.14 51.64 22.38
CA LEU A 331 -30.77 50.38 22.76
C LEU A 331 -30.98 49.46 21.53
N LYS A 332 -31.51 50.00 20.42
CA LYS A 332 -31.67 49.26 19.15
C LYS A 332 -30.33 48.81 18.56
N ALA A 333 -29.27 49.60 18.70
CA ALA A 333 -27.94 49.23 18.21
C ALA A 333 -27.35 48.02 18.97
N VAL A 334 -27.52 47.99 20.30
CA VAL A 334 -27.07 46.85 21.13
C VAL A 334 -27.90 45.59 20.86
N GLN A 335 -29.23 45.72 20.65
CA GLN A 335 -30.09 44.61 20.23
C GLN A 335 -29.60 43.98 18.91
N ARG A 336 -29.26 44.80 17.90
CA ARG A 336 -28.70 44.30 16.64
C ARG A 336 -27.35 43.58 16.83
N ARG A 337 -26.51 44.03 17.76
CA ARG A 337 -25.23 43.35 18.09
C ARG A 337 -25.50 41.98 18.74
N ARG A 338 -26.50 41.87 19.61
CA ARG A 338 -26.96 40.60 20.19
C ARG A 338 -27.46 39.63 19.13
N ASP A 339 -28.21 40.09 18.13
CA ASP A 339 -28.68 39.22 17.04
C ASP A 339 -27.53 38.74 16.14
N LYS A 340 -26.55 39.62 15.84
CA LYS A 340 -25.34 39.24 15.09
C LYS A 340 -24.50 38.17 15.80
N LYS A 341 -24.55 38.09 17.13
CA LYS A 341 -23.90 37.04 17.94
C LYS A 341 -24.34 35.61 17.56
N ALA A 342 -25.53 35.44 16.99
CA ALA A 342 -26.01 34.16 16.49
C ALA A 342 -25.11 33.58 15.37
N LYS A 343 -24.42 34.43 14.59
CA LYS A 343 -23.44 34.00 13.58
C LYS A 343 -22.21 33.36 14.21
N GLY A 344 -21.75 33.82 15.39
CA GLY A 344 -20.65 33.19 16.11
C GLY A 344 -20.95 31.76 16.58
N LYS A 345 -22.24 31.44 16.76
CA LYS A 345 -22.70 30.07 17.09
C LYS A 345 -22.49 29.08 15.93
N ARG A 346 -22.51 29.57 14.68
CA ARG A 346 -22.24 28.74 13.49
C ARG A 346 -20.77 28.28 13.43
N VAL A 347 -19.83 29.20 13.66
CA VAL A 347 -18.38 28.89 13.65
C VAL A 347 -18.02 27.85 14.71
N MET A 348 -18.58 27.98 15.93
CA MET A 348 -18.41 26.96 16.98
C MET A 348 -19.05 25.62 16.60
N GLY A 349 -20.18 25.64 15.88
CA GLY A 349 -20.83 24.45 15.35
C GLY A 349 -19.97 23.71 14.32
N GLU A 350 -19.26 24.43 13.46
CA GLU A 350 -18.31 23.85 12.49
C GLU A 350 -17.11 23.21 13.18
N LEU A 351 -16.53 23.89 14.20
CA LEU A 351 -15.46 23.35 15.03
C LEU A 351 -15.89 22.06 15.75
N LYS A 352 -17.08 22.04 16.36
CA LYS A 352 -17.65 20.84 17.00
C LYS A 352 -17.79 19.68 16.03
N ARG A 353 -18.33 19.92 14.83
CA ARG A 353 -18.45 18.88 13.79
C ARG A 353 -17.10 18.32 13.39
N LYS A 354 -16.09 19.17 13.19
CA LYS A 354 -14.73 18.71 12.85
C LYS A 354 -14.13 17.82 13.95
N ILE A 355 -14.28 18.22 15.22
CA ILE A 355 -13.83 17.44 16.38
C ILE A 355 -14.55 16.09 16.44
N GLU A 356 -15.88 16.08 16.27
CA GLU A 356 -16.70 14.87 16.33
C GLU A 356 -16.33 13.87 15.22
N ILE A 357 -16.07 14.35 14.00
CA ILE A 357 -15.60 13.52 12.88
C ILE A 357 -14.27 12.85 13.24
N ILE A 358 -13.31 13.61 13.79
CA ILE A 358 -11.99 13.09 14.18
C ILE A 358 -12.13 12.06 15.32
N GLN A 359 -12.93 12.35 16.34
CA GLN A 359 -13.18 11.43 17.46
C GLN A 359 -13.89 10.13 17.02
N LYS A 360 -14.86 10.22 16.11
CA LYS A 360 -15.58 9.05 15.56
C LYS A 360 -14.64 8.16 14.75
N ARG A 361 -13.70 8.74 13.98
CA ARG A 361 -12.63 8.00 13.29
C ARG A 361 -11.73 7.26 14.28
N ARG A 362 -11.35 7.89 15.41
CA ARG A 362 -10.54 7.24 16.47
C ARG A 362 -11.27 6.07 17.15
N ARG A 363 -12.56 6.22 17.45
CA ARG A 363 -13.35 5.14 18.08
C ARG A 363 -13.47 3.91 17.19
N ARG A 364 -13.66 4.09 15.88
CA ARG A 364 -13.68 2.98 14.91
C ARG A 364 -12.33 2.27 14.86
N ARG A 365 -11.21 3.00 14.87
CA ARG A 365 -9.86 2.40 14.91
C ARG A 365 -9.62 1.57 16.18
N LYS A 366 -10.06 2.04 17.36
CA LYS A 366 -9.93 1.31 18.64
C LYS A 366 -10.84 0.07 18.80
N GLN A 367 -11.81 -0.13 17.91
CA GLN A 367 -12.69 -1.30 17.93
C GLN A 367 -12.22 -2.39 16.95
N MET A 368 -11.18 -2.12 16.14
CA MET A 368 -10.68 -3.01 15.10
C MET A 368 -9.27 -3.54 15.38
N GLY A 369 -8.65 -3.12 16.49
CA GLY A 369 -7.48 -3.74 17.09
C GLY A 369 -7.83 -4.14 18.51
#